data_AF-A0A7K1XTK7-F1
#
_entry.id   AF-A0A7K1XTK7-F1
#
_cell.length_a   1.000
_cell.length_b   1.000
_cell.length_c   1.000
_cell.angle_alpha   90.00
_cell.angle_beta   90.00
_cell.angle_gamma   90.00
#
_symmetry.space_group_name_H-M   'P 1'
#
loop_
_entity.id
_entity.type
_entity.pdbx_description
1 polymer ?
#
loop_
_entity_poly.entity_id
_entity_poly.type
_entity_poly.pdbx_seq_one_letter_code
_entity_poly.pdbx_strand_id
1 'polypeptide(L)'
;MNIGERIKELRTAKKLTQAELAAKVGLTYIQVGRYETQKSAPSSDVLQKLAQALDTTTDFLMMGSHDEAVAAQLTDKELLRLFKLVEQLSPEDKHLVKTFIDAFLTKRQIQELAK
;
A
#
# COMPACT_ATOMS: atom_id res chain seq x y z
N MET A 1 5.47 2.77 6.13
CA MET A 1 4.88 4.08 6.44
C MET A 1 3.55 3.87 7.16
N ASN A 2 3.23 4.64 8.19
CA ASN A 2 1.94 4.58 8.85
C ASN A 2 0.96 5.66 8.33
N ILE A 3 -0.31 5.58 8.72
CA ILE A 3 -1.34 6.54 8.30
C ILE A 3 -0.98 8.00 8.61
N GLY A 4 -0.42 8.27 9.79
CA GLY A 4 -0.02 9.62 10.20
C GLY A 4 1.11 10.19 9.35
N GLU A 5 2.10 9.34 9.03
CA GLU A 5 3.18 9.68 8.11
C GLU A 5 2.65 9.99 6.71
N ARG A 6 1.72 9.18 6.18
CA ARG A 6 1.09 9.40 4.86
C ARG A 6 0.29 10.69 4.81
N ILE A 7 -0.50 10.97 5.85
CA ILE A 7 -1.24 12.24 5.97
C ILE A 7 -0.25 13.42 5.94
N LYS A 8 0.83 13.34 6.71
CA LYS A 8 1.85 14.38 6.77
C LYS A 8 2.54 14.58 5.42
N GLU A 9 2.94 13.50 4.76
CA GLU A 9 3.58 13.54 3.45
C GLU A 9 2.69 14.24 2.43
N LEU A 10 1.45 13.76 2.23
CA LEU A 10 0.51 14.35 1.27
C LEU A 10 0.21 15.81 1.59
N ARG A 11 0.06 16.15 2.88
CA ARG A 11 -0.13 17.53 3.32
C ARG A 11 1.05 18.41 2.91
N THR A 12 2.28 17.95 3.16
CA THR A 12 3.50 18.71 2.81
C THR A 12 3.73 18.80 1.30
N ALA A 13 3.41 17.76 0.54
CA ALA A 13 3.46 17.79 -0.92
C ALA A 13 2.50 18.86 -1.49
N LYS A 14 1.35 19.05 -0.85
CA LYS A 14 0.39 20.13 -1.14
C LYS A 14 0.76 21.48 -0.54
N LYS A 15 1.91 21.59 0.15
CA LYS A 15 2.40 22.81 0.83
C LYS A 15 1.41 23.37 1.87
N LEU A 16 0.58 22.51 2.45
CA LEU A 16 -0.38 22.90 3.49
C LEU A 16 0.29 22.83 4.87
N THR A 17 -0.02 23.79 5.72
CA THR A 17 0.20 23.69 7.18
C THR A 17 -0.84 22.76 7.81
N GLN A 18 -0.57 22.27 9.02
CA GLN A 18 -1.56 21.47 9.75
C GLN A 18 -2.84 22.26 10.04
N ALA A 19 -2.74 23.57 10.24
CA ALA A 19 -3.89 24.44 10.47
C ALA A 19 -4.76 24.59 9.21
N GLU A 20 -4.14 24.73 8.03
CA GLU A 20 -4.86 24.79 6.76
C GLU A 20 -5.54 23.48 6.39
N LEU A 21 -4.88 22.34 6.63
CA LEU A 21 -5.52 21.04 6.46
C LEU A 21 -6.70 20.90 7.42
N ALA A 22 -6.52 21.26 8.70
CA ALA A 22 -7.57 21.21 9.70
C ALA A 22 -8.79 22.05 9.30
N ALA A 23 -8.57 23.27 8.78
CA ALA A 23 -9.64 24.13 8.28
C ALA A 23 -10.39 23.48 7.09
N LYS A 24 -9.69 22.82 6.17
CA LYS A 24 -10.30 22.13 5.01
C LYS A 24 -11.19 20.95 5.42
N VAL A 25 -10.83 20.23 6.47
CA VAL A 25 -11.58 19.03 6.91
C VAL A 25 -12.53 19.30 8.10
N GLY A 26 -12.62 20.55 8.56
CA GLY A 26 -13.48 20.94 9.69
C GLY A 26 -13.00 20.40 11.03
N LEU A 27 -11.68 20.35 11.24
CA LEU A 27 -11.03 19.88 12.46
C LEU A 27 -10.19 20.97 13.11
N THR A 28 -9.68 20.69 14.31
CA THR A 28 -8.68 21.52 14.98
C THR A 28 -7.26 21.16 14.54
N TYR A 29 -6.35 22.15 14.59
CA TYR A 29 -4.91 21.93 14.39
C TYR A 29 -4.37 20.78 15.26
N ILE A 30 -4.82 20.71 16.53
CA ILE A 30 -4.39 19.68 17.48
C ILE A 30 -4.82 18.29 17.00
N GLN A 31 -6.03 18.12 16.46
CA GLN A 31 -6.50 16.83 15.95
C GLN A 31 -5.65 16.34 14.77
N VAL A 32 -5.36 17.22 13.80
CA VAL A 32 -4.48 16.89 12.67
C VAL A 32 -3.08 16.50 13.16
N GLY A 33 -2.51 17.28 14.09
CA GLY A 33 -1.22 16.96 14.69
C GLY A 33 -1.21 15.63 15.44
N ARG A 34 -2.30 15.26 16.13
CA ARG A 34 -2.43 13.95 16.79
C ARG A 34 -2.50 12.81 15.80
N TYR A 35 -3.14 12.98 14.65
CA TYR A 35 -3.13 11.98 13.57
C TYR A 35 -1.73 11.80 12.99
N GLU A 36 -1.04 12.90 12.66
CA GLU A 36 0.31 12.86 12.09
C GLU A 36 1.37 12.29 13.05
N THR A 37 1.12 12.36 14.36
CA THR A 37 2.00 11.80 15.41
C THR A 37 1.52 10.47 15.97
N GLN A 38 0.52 9.84 15.34
CA GLN A 38 -0.07 8.56 15.75
C GLN A 38 -0.67 8.54 17.17
N LYS A 39 -0.91 9.70 17.80
CA LYS A 39 -1.54 9.79 19.12
C LYS A 39 -3.05 9.51 19.09
N SER A 40 -3.65 9.55 17.91
CA SER A 40 -5.04 9.15 17.68
C SER A 40 -5.21 8.62 16.25
N ALA A 41 -6.23 7.81 16.04
CA ALA A 41 -6.66 7.41 14.70
C ALA A 41 -7.86 8.26 14.24
N PRO A 42 -7.95 8.64 12.96
CA PRO A 42 -9.14 9.28 12.40
C PRO A 42 -10.32 8.31 12.39
N SER A 43 -11.55 8.80 12.64
CA SER A 43 -12.77 8.02 12.39
C SER A 43 -12.99 7.84 10.89
N SER A 44 -13.90 6.94 10.50
CA SER A 44 -14.24 6.72 9.09
C SER A 44 -14.64 8.02 8.36
N ASP A 45 -15.50 8.84 8.98
CA ASP A 45 -15.93 10.12 8.42
C ASP A 45 -14.75 11.09 8.24
N VAL A 46 -13.85 11.16 9.23
CA VAL A 46 -12.67 12.02 9.16
C VAL A 46 -11.69 11.52 8.10
N LEU A 47 -11.51 10.21 7.99
CA LEU A 47 -10.67 9.58 6.98
C LEU A 47 -11.16 9.92 5.58
N GLN A 48 -12.48 9.91 5.35
CA GLN A 48 -13.07 10.29 4.07
C GLN A 48 -12.82 11.76 3.74
N LYS A 49 -12.99 12.66 4.72
CA LYS A 49 -12.69 14.10 4.55
C LYS A 49 -11.22 14.35 4.25
N LEU A 50 -10.32 13.64 4.95
CA LEU A 50 -8.87 13.72 4.73
C LEU A 50 -8.50 13.23 3.32
N ALA A 51 -9.06 12.11 2.88
CA ALA A 51 -8.83 11.57 1.55
C ALA A 51 -9.23 12.58 0.46
N GLN A 52 -10.40 13.19 0.60
CA GLN A 52 -10.86 14.25 -0.31
C GLN A 52 -9.96 15.49 -0.27
N ALA A 53 -9.63 16.00 0.93
CA ALA A 53 -8.79 17.20 1.05
C ALA A 53 -7.34 17.01 0.56
N LEU A 54 -6.87 15.76 0.57
CA LEU A 54 -5.52 15.38 0.15
C LEU A 54 -5.48 14.77 -1.26
N ASP A 55 -6.59 14.78 -2.01
CA ASP A 55 -6.73 14.20 -3.35
C ASP A 55 -6.19 12.76 -3.44
N THR A 56 -6.62 11.91 -2.50
CA THR A 56 -6.22 10.50 -2.41
C THR A 56 -7.42 9.62 -2.04
N THR A 57 -7.19 8.33 -1.79
CA THR A 57 -8.22 7.39 -1.33
C THR A 57 -8.05 7.07 0.15
N THR A 58 -9.16 6.69 0.80
CA THR A 58 -9.13 6.17 2.17
C THR A 58 -8.24 4.93 2.28
N ASP A 59 -8.25 4.09 1.23
CA ASP A 59 -7.42 2.90 1.13
C ASP A 59 -5.93 3.23 1.10
N PHE A 60 -5.51 4.27 0.37
CA PHE A 60 -4.12 4.71 0.38
C PHE A 60 -3.69 5.21 1.76
N LEU A 61 -4.53 6.04 2.42
CA LEU A 61 -4.21 6.52 3.76
C LEU A 61 -4.05 5.36 4.76
N MET A 62 -4.92 4.35 4.68
CA MET A 62 -4.90 3.18 5.57
C MET A 62 -3.79 2.17 5.23
N MET A 63 -3.68 1.78 3.97
CA MET A 63 -2.86 0.64 3.51
C MET A 63 -1.60 1.04 2.74
N GLY A 64 -1.62 2.20 2.08
CA GLY A 64 -0.49 2.74 1.30
C GLY A 64 -0.68 2.56 -0.19
N SER A 65 0.40 2.77 -0.96
CA SER A 65 0.38 2.39 -2.37
C SER A 65 0.28 0.87 -2.52
N HIS A 66 -0.16 0.40 -3.69
CA HIS A 66 -0.16 -1.02 -4.00
C HIS A 66 1.24 -1.63 -3.84
N ASP A 67 2.29 -0.86 -4.18
CA ASP A 67 3.69 -1.25 -3.95
C ASP A 67 4.06 -1.36 -2.47
N GLU A 68 3.53 -0.51 -1.59
CA GLU A 68 3.73 -0.62 -0.13
C GLU A 68 2.95 -1.80 0.48
N ALA A 69 1.74 -2.07 -0.02
CA ALA A 69 0.93 -3.21 0.42
C ALA A 69 1.55 -4.55 0.01
N VAL A 70 2.14 -4.59 -1.19
CA VAL A 70 2.93 -5.72 -1.73
C VAL A 70 4.24 -5.84 -0.93
N ALA A 71 4.98 -4.75 -0.69
CA ALA A 71 6.21 -4.77 0.09
C ALA A 71 6.03 -5.20 1.57
N ALA A 72 4.87 -4.91 2.18
CA ALA A 72 4.57 -5.29 3.56
C ALA A 72 4.20 -6.77 3.73
N GLN A 73 3.81 -7.47 2.65
CA GLN A 73 3.43 -8.89 2.69
C GLN A 73 4.46 -9.83 2.03
N LEU A 74 5.49 -9.30 1.38
CA LEU A 74 6.46 -10.13 0.63
C LEU A 74 7.77 -10.32 1.39
N THR A 75 7.90 -11.53 1.94
CA THR A 75 9.10 -12.01 2.64
C THR A 75 10.27 -12.30 1.70
N ASP A 76 10.02 -12.50 0.40
CA ASP A 76 11.05 -12.87 -0.59
C ASP A 76 11.25 -11.77 -1.65
N LYS A 77 12.28 -10.93 -1.41
CA LYS A 77 12.69 -9.85 -2.32
C LYS A 77 13.24 -10.38 -3.65
N GLU A 78 13.81 -11.58 -3.66
CA GLU A 78 14.38 -12.15 -4.88
C GLU A 78 13.27 -12.66 -5.80
N LEU A 79 12.24 -13.29 -5.25
CA LEU A 79 11.06 -13.69 -6.02
C LEU A 79 10.38 -12.50 -6.70
N LEU A 80 10.26 -11.36 -6.01
CA LEU A 80 9.75 -10.12 -6.59
C LEU A 80 10.61 -9.61 -7.74
N ARG A 81 11.93 -9.65 -7.58
CA ARG A 81 12.88 -9.25 -8.63
C ARG A 81 12.70 -10.13 -9.86
N LEU A 82 12.55 -11.44 -9.67
CA LEU A 82 12.33 -12.40 -10.76
C LEU A 82 11.00 -12.12 -11.48
N PHE A 83 9.91 -11.85 -10.78
CA PHE A 83 8.64 -11.48 -11.41
C PHE A 83 8.76 -10.24 -12.31
N LYS A 84 9.46 -9.18 -11.85
CA LYS A 84 9.69 -7.98 -12.66
C LYS A 84 10.50 -8.26 -13.92
N LEU A 85 11.47 -9.17 -13.86
CA LEU A 85 12.24 -9.57 -15.04
C LEU A 85 11.38 -10.38 -16.01
N VAL A 86 10.54 -11.28 -15.50
CA VAL A 86 9.62 -12.09 -16.32
C VAL A 86 8.64 -11.21 -17.10
N GLU A 87 8.17 -10.11 -16.52
CA GLU A 87 7.30 -9.15 -17.21
C GLU A 87 7.92 -8.53 -18.47
N GLN A 88 9.26 -8.47 -18.56
CA GLN A 88 9.96 -7.92 -19.71
C GLN A 88 10.27 -8.95 -20.80
N LEU A 89 9.96 -10.23 -20.58
CA LEU A 89 10.23 -11.30 -21.54
C LEU A 89 9.20 -11.35 -22.68
N SER A 90 9.56 -12.10 -23.73
CA SER A 90 8.65 -12.43 -24.84
C SER A 90 7.41 -13.19 -24.34
N PRO A 91 6.27 -13.13 -25.06
CA PRO A 91 5.10 -13.93 -24.72
C PRO A 91 5.40 -15.43 -24.60
N GLU A 92 6.27 -15.95 -25.45
CA GLU A 92 6.68 -17.35 -25.49
C GLU A 92 7.47 -17.72 -24.21
N ASP A 93 8.46 -16.91 -23.84
CA ASP A 93 9.26 -17.14 -22.63
C ASP A 93 8.43 -16.99 -21.35
N LYS A 94 7.51 -16.02 -21.32
CA LYS A 94 6.55 -15.87 -20.21
C LYS A 94 5.70 -17.12 -20.04
N HIS A 95 5.26 -17.73 -21.14
CA HIS A 95 4.48 -18.95 -21.09
C HIS A 95 5.29 -20.10 -20.49
N LEU A 96 6.56 -20.27 -20.90
CA LEU A 96 7.46 -21.28 -20.33
C LEU A 96 7.65 -21.10 -18.82
N VAL A 97 7.88 -19.88 -18.36
CA VAL A 97 8.02 -19.60 -16.92
C VAL A 97 6.76 -19.99 -16.14
N LYS A 98 5.57 -19.66 -16.66
CA LYS A 98 4.30 -20.05 -16.03
C LYS A 98 4.15 -21.57 -15.97
N THR A 99 4.46 -22.28 -17.06
CA THR A 99 4.41 -23.74 -17.11
C THR A 99 5.31 -24.39 -16.06
N PHE A 100 6.53 -23.88 -15.85
CA PHE A 100 7.41 -24.38 -14.81
C PHE A 100 6.85 -24.14 -13.41
N ILE A 101 6.36 -22.91 -13.12
CA ILE A 101 5.75 -22.58 -11.83
C ILE A 101 4.57 -23.53 -11.55
N ASP A 102 3.68 -23.72 -12.52
CA ASP A 102 2.53 -24.62 -12.41
C ASP A 102 2.96 -26.07 -12.16
N ALA A 103 4.00 -26.55 -12.84
CA ALA A 103 4.55 -27.88 -12.64
C ALA A 103 5.10 -28.08 -11.22
N PHE A 104 5.81 -27.09 -10.66
CA PHE A 104 6.31 -27.14 -9.29
C PHE A 104 5.18 -27.14 -8.25
N LEU A 105 4.14 -26.33 -8.46
CA LEU A 105 2.98 -26.26 -7.57
C LEU A 105 2.18 -27.57 -7.59
N THR A 106 1.94 -28.11 -8.79
CA THR A 106 1.22 -29.38 -8.97
C THR A 106 1.97 -30.53 -8.31
N LYS A 107 3.30 -30.61 -8.50
CA LYS A 107 4.13 -31.63 -7.85
C LYS A 107 4.00 -31.59 -6.33
N ARG A 108 3.99 -30.40 -5.73
CA ARG A 108 3.86 -30.23 -4.29
C ARG A 108 2.49 -30.67 -3.77
N GLN A 109 1.40 -30.32 -4.47
CA GLN A 109 0.05 -30.76 -4.12
C GLN A 109 -0.09 -32.29 -4.13
N ILE A 110 0.48 -32.95 -5.15
CA ILE A 110 0.48 -34.41 -5.25
C ILE A 110 1.27 -35.05 -4.09
N GLN A 111 2.41 -34.47 -3.71
CA GLN A 111 3.21 -34.96 -2.58
C GLN A 111 2.51 -34.78 -1.22
N GLU A 112 1.69 -33.75 -1.07
CA GLU A 112 0.89 -33.53 0.14
C GLU A 112 -0.31 -34.49 0.23
N LEU A 113 -0.92 -34.85 -0.90
CA LEU A 113 -2.01 -35.84 -0.98
C LEU A 113 -1.53 -37.29 -0.79
N ALA A 114 -0.25 -37.56 -1.02
CA ALA A 114 0.36 -38.88 -0.84
C ALA A 114 0.86 -39.14 0.61
N LYS A 115 0.68 -38.19 1.52
CA LYS A 115 0.93 -38.33 2.96
C LYS A 115 -0.36 -38.64 3.72
#